data_AF-A0A6N8G332-F1
#
_entry.id   AF-A0A6N8G332-F1
#
_cell.length_a   1.000
_cell.length_b   1.000
_cell.length_c   1.000
_cell.angle_alpha   90.00
_cell.angle_beta   90.00
_cell.angle_gamma   90.00
#
_symmetry.space_group_name_H-M   'P 1'
#
loop_
_entity.id
_entity.type
_entity.pdbx_description
1 polymer ?
#
loop_
_entity_poly.entity_id
_entity_poly.type
_entity_poly.pdbx_seq_one_letter_code
_entity_poly.pdbx_strand_id
1 'polypeptide(L)'
;MTLLQDSEWGKWSDREIARYCKVDHKTVGKFRASLTGEFPSEKRTYKTKHGTAAKMNVTNIGKSTQELPSSDTAVAELDTKEQELVAVEELKPAIAEHLQLAEGGLVEVCVPDNKINGRWGRIAAVTPYTVEVWLRDVDTMMMQKYTLKYQQLTALPLEKEPQLTEICDRISSLRRCNLDPFEVEILNLLERPVVFTPTELEYLAHIEKRHGIAPDE
;
A
#
# COMPACT_ATOMS: atom_id res chain seq x y z
N MET A 1 12.59 45.35 -19.77
CA MET A 1 11.24 45.37 -19.12
C MET A 1 10.70 43.96 -19.14
N THR A 2 10.92 43.20 -18.07
CA THR A 2 10.41 41.82 -17.92
C THR A 2 9.16 41.86 -17.06
N LEU A 3 8.05 41.27 -17.50
CA LEU A 3 6.75 41.25 -16.77
C LEU A 3 6.86 40.75 -15.33
N LEU A 4 7.88 39.94 -15.02
CA LEU A 4 8.13 39.40 -13.68
C LEU A 4 8.73 40.39 -12.68
N GLN A 5 9.24 41.54 -13.13
CA GLN A 5 9.75 42.62 -12.26
C GLN A 5 8.64 43.61 -11.85
N ASP A 6 7.45 43.47 -12.43
CA ASP A 6 6.31 44.31 -12.10
C ASP A 6 5.76 43.96 -10.70
N SER A 7 5.46 45.00 -9.92
CA SER A 7 5.03 44.87 -8.52
C SER A 7 3.66 44.19 -8.33
N GLU A 8 2.83 44.16 -9.37
CA GLU A 8 1.54 43.48 -9.38
C GLU A 8 1.71 42.01 -9.80
N TRP A 9 2.51 41.75 -10.84
CA TRP A 9 2.69 40.41 -11.40
C TRP A 9 3.64 39.54 -10.57
N GLY A 10 4.62 40.14 -9.89
CA GLY A 10 5.50 39.42 -8.97
C GLY A 10 4.76 38.71 -7.82
N LYS A 11 3.56 39.17 -7.47
CA LYS A 11 2.72 38.59 -6.40
C LYS A 11 1.87 37.40 -6.85
N TRP A 12 1.78 37.15 -8.15
CA TRP A 12 0.93 36.09 -8.70
C TRP A 12 1.69 34.76 -8.76
N SER A 13 0.94 33.66 -8.64
CA SER A 13 1.51 32.31 -8.79
C SER A 13 2.00 32.06 -10.22
N ASP A 14 3.00 31.18 -10.39
CA ASP A 14 3.53 30.83 -11.72
C ASP A 14 2.44 30.34 -12.66
N ARG A 15 1.44 29.61 -12.14
CA ARG A 15 0.29 29.10 -12.90
C ARG A 15 -0.63 30.20 -13.40
N GLU A 16 -0.79 31.27 -12.64
CA GLU A 16 -1.67 32.38 -13.03
C GLU A 16 -1.01 33.23 -14.11
N ILE A 17 0.28 33.52 -13.96
CA ILE A 17 1.08 34.20 -14.99
C ILE A 17 1.13 33.37 -16.27
N ALA A 18 1.37 32.06 -16.15
CA ALA A 18 1.35 31.11 -17.25
C ALA A 18 0.02 31.14 -18.03
N ARG A 19 -1.11 31.24 -17.33
CA ARG A 19 -2.44 31.34 -17.97
C ARG A 19 -2.60 32.61 -18.80
N TYR A 20 -2.14 33.76 -18.29
CA TYR A 20 -2.25 35.04 -19.01
C TYR A 20 -1.25 35.13 -20.17
N CYS A 21 -0.03 34.65 -19.97
CA CYS A 21 1.01 34.64 -20.99
C CYS A 21 0.89 33.47 -21.99
N LYS A 22 -0.04 32.53 -21.78
CA LYS A 22 -0.22 31.30 -22.58
C LYS A 22 1.06 30.46 -22.71
N VAL A 23 1.83 30.36 -21.62
CA VAL A 23 3.06 29.56 -21.54
C VAL A 23 2.93 28.51 -20.43
N ASP A 24 3.81 27.51 -20.40
CA ASP A 24 3.84 26.55 -19.29
C ASP A 24 4.39 27.20 -18.00
N HIS A 25 3.82 26.83 -16.84
CA HIS A 25 4.22 27.32 -15.53
C HIS A 25 5.69 27.01 -15.18
N LYS A 26 6.25 25.92 -15.72
CA LYS A 26 7.68 25.60 -15.56
C LYS A 26 8.57 26.65 -16.22
N THR A 27 8.13 27.19 -17.36
CA THR A 27 8.85 28.25 -18.09
C THR A 27 8.88 29.53 -17.27
N VAL A 28 7.75 29.91 -16.68
CA VAL A 28 7.65 31.07 -15.77
C VAL A 28 8.55 30.88 -14.54
N GLY A 29 8.53 29.69 -13.93
CA GLY A 29 9.37 29.35 -12.78
C GLY A 29 10.87 29.45 -13.08
N LYS A 30 11.32 29.00 -14.26
CA LYS A 30 12.73 29.14 -14.69
C LYS A 30 13.15 30.60 -14.81
N PHE A 31 12.33 31.44 -15.44
CA PHE A 31 12.62 32.87 -15.55
C PHE A 31 12.60 33.56 -14.18
N ARG A 32 11.67 33.20 -13.31
CA ARG A 32 11.60 33.74 -11.95
C ARG A 32 12.82 33.35 -11.10
N ALA A 33 13.28 32.10 -11.20
CA ALA A 33 14.50 31.65 -10.54
C ALA A 33 15.76 32.42 -11.02
N SER A 34 15.84 32.72 -12.32
CA SER A 34 16.94 33.54 -12.86
C SER A 34 16.89 35.02 -12.47
N LEU A 35 15.72 35.54 -12.07
CA LEU A 35 15.50 36.96 -11.82
C LEU A 35 15.53 37.34 -10.33
N THR A 36 15.06 36.47 -9.43
CA THR A 36 14.77 36.87 -8.04
C THR A 36 15.80 36.36 -7.02
N GLY A 37 16.70 35.43 -7.37
CA GLY A 37 17.51 34.76 -6.33
C GLY A 37 16.63 34.00 -5.33
N GLU A 38 17.22 33.19 -4.47
CA GLU A 38 16.52 32.27 -3.55
C GLU A 38 15.78 32.97 -2.39
N PHE A 39 14.89 33.91 -2.67
CA PHE A 39 13.99 34.48 -1.67
C PHE A 39 12.54 34.07 -1.97
N PRO A 40 12.02 33.02 -1.31
CA PRO A 40 10.62 32.67 -1.39
C PRO A 40 9.79 33.82 -0.81
N SER A 41 8.93 34.42 -1.62
CA SER A 41 7.88 35.33 -1.15
C SER A 41 7.08 34.67 -0.02
N GLU A 42 7.09 35.25 1.19
CA GLU A 42 6.46 34.66 2.38
C GLU A 42 4.94 34.41 2.23
N LYS A 43 4.27 35.17 1.35
CA LYS A 43 2.81 35.14 1.19
C LYS A 43 2.45 35.09 -0.29
N ARG A 44 1.84 33.98 -0.74
CA ARG A 44 1.32 33.85 -2.11
C ARG A 44 -0.20 33.96 -2.13
N THR A 45 -0.72 34.85 -2.97
CA THR A 45 -2.15 35.01 -3.23
C THR A 45 -2.57 34.03 -4.34
N TYR A 46 -3.64 33.27 -4.13
CA TYR A 46 -4.22 32.39 -5.15
C TYR A 46 -5.75 32.49 -5.13
N LYS A 47 -6.40 32.33 -6.29
CA LYS A 47 -7.86 32.19 -6.35
C LYS A 47 -8.26 30.73 -6.21
N THR A 48 -9.19 30.44 -5.29
CA THR A 48 -9.78 29.11 -5.13
C THR A 48 -10.70 28.80 -6.31
N LYS A 49 -11.05 27.52 -6.49
CA LYS A 49 -11.99 27.05 -7.54
C LYS A 49 -13.38 27.72 -7.51
N HIS A 50 -13.70 28.45 -6.44
CA HIS A 50 -14.94 29.20 -6.25
C HIS A 50 -14.76 30.72 -6.37
N GLY A 51 -13.63 31.20 -6.91
CA GLY A 51 -13.39 32.62 -7.19
C GLY A 51 -12.90 33.46 -6.01
N THR A 52 -12.83 32.90 -4.81
CA THR A 52 -12.36 33.58 -3.60
C THR A 52 -10.83 33.69 -3.60
N ALA A 53 -10.29 34.88 -3.30
CA ALA A 53 -8.85 35.07 -3.10
C ALA A 53 -8.44 34.55 -1.71
N ALA A 54 -7.50 33.62 -1.66
CA ALA A 54 -6.93 33.05 -0.45
C ALA A 54 -5.40 33.27 -0.41
N LYS A 55 -4.84 33.36 0.80
CA LYS A 55 -3.40 33.55 1.04
C LYS A 55 -2.82 32.26 1.60
N MET A 56 -1.76 31.73 0.97
CA MET A 56 -1.03 30.55 1.45
C MET A 56 0.31 30.98 2.04
N ASN A 57 0.63 30.49 3.24
CA ASN A 57 1.95 30.63 3.85
C ASN A 57 2.84 29.48 3.34
N VAL A 58 3.98 29.83 2.74
CA VAL A 58 4.83 28.88 1.99
C VAL A 58 6.21 28.69 2.64
N THR A 59 6.43 29.29 3.81
CA THR A 59 7.73 29.46 4.47
C THR A 59 8.47 28.17 4.83
N ASN A 60 7.78 27.02 4.87
CA ASN A 60 8.37 25.71 5.24
C ASN A 60 8.29 24.65 4.13
N ILE A 61 7.82 24.98 2.93
CA ILE A 61 7.73 24.01 1.85
C ILE A 61 9.12 23.88 1.19
N GLY A 62 9.85 22.81 1.54
CA GLY A 62 11.14 22.43 0.93
C GLY A 62 12.35 22.35 1.87
N LYS A 63 12.22 22.59 3.18
CA LYS A 63 13.33 22.37 4.13
C LYS A 63 13.46 20.88 4.46
N SER A 64 14.52 20.27 3.94
CA SER A 64 15.03 18.96 4.38
C SER A 64 15.59 19.10 5.79
N THR A 65 14.95 18.47 6.79
CA THR A 65 15.51 18.32 8.13
C THR A 65 16.53 17.19 8.09
N GLN A 66 17.80 17.52 7.88
CA GLN A 66 18.92 16.69 8.28
C GLN A 66 19.53 17.33 9.52
N GLU A 67 19.50 16.63 10.66
CA GLU A 67 20.60 16.57 11.63
C GLU A 67 20.23 15.59 12.76
N LEU A 68 20.97 14.48 12.80
CA LEU A 68 21.16 13.64 13.98
C LEU A 68 21.99 14.41 15.02
N PRO A 69 21.81 14.15 16.32
CA PRO A 69 22.94 14.15 17.24
C PRO A 69 23.12 12.77 17.85
N SER A 70 24.36 12.28 17.75
CA SER A 70 24.86 11.09 18.44
C SER A 70 25.74 11.50 19.63
N SER A 71 25.58 10.69 20.69
CA SER A 71 26.46 10.42 21.85
C SER A 71 26.81 11.51 22.86
N ASP A 72 26.57 11.12 24.13
CA ASP A 72 27.25 11.51 25.36
C ASP A 72 27.02 12.90 25.95
N THR A 73 26.04 12.99 26.85
CA THR A 73 26.30 13.45 28.23
C THR A 73 25.16 13.04 29.15
N ALA A 74 25.51 12.21 30.13
CA ALA A 74 24.67 11.91 31.28
C ALA A 74 24.55 13.16 32.16
N VAL A 75 23.33 13.46 32.59
CA VAL A 75 23.09 13.99 33.94
C VAL A 75 21.85 13.30 34.47
N ALA A 76 22.10 12.36 35.37
CA ALA A 76 21.10 11.78 36.24
C ALA A 76 20.81 12.77 37.38
N GLU A 77 19.54 13.06 37.63
CA GLU A 77 19.06 13.35 38.98
C GLU A 77 17.89 12.39 39.23
N LEU A 78 18.18 11.40 40.07
CA LEU A 78 17.23 10.46 40.65
C LEU A 78 16.56 11.15 41.85
N ASP A 79 15.23 11.14 41.90
CA ASP A 79 14.54 11.12 43.18
C ASP A 79 13.40 10.08 43.16
N THR A 80 13.77 8.90 43.66
CA THR A 80 12.99 8.08 44.60
C THR A 80 11.73 7.35 44.13
N LYS A 81 11.91 6.00 43.99
CA LYS A 81 10.99 4.86 44.26
C LYS A 81 9.99 4.45 43.17
N GLU A 82 10.44 3.54 42.30
CA GLU A 82 10.09 2.10 42.28
C GLU A 82 10.47 1.55 40.90
N GLN A 83 11.56 0.77 40.87
CA GLN A 83 12.03 0.10 39.67
C GLN A 83 11.23 -1.18 39.49
N GLU A 84 10.17 -1.13 38.68
CA GLU A 84 9.77 -2.31 37.92
C GLU A 84 10.56 -2.31 36.60
N LEU A 85 11.52 -3.22 36.54
CA LEU A 85 12.17 -3.66 35.31
C LEU A 85 11.12 -4.32 34.42
N VAL A 86 10.37 -3.53 33.65
CA VAL A 86 9.62 -4.06 32.53
C VAL A 86 10.63 -4.38 31.44
N ALA A 87 10.82 -5.68 31.19
CA ALA A 87 11.61 -6.19 30.09
C ALA A 87 11.19 -5.51 28.79
N VAL A 88 12.16 -4.97 28.04
CA VAL A 88 11.98 -4.43 26.69
C VAL A 88 11.49 -5.52 25.69
N GLU A 89 11.30 -6.76 26.14
CA GLU A 89 10.76 -7.89 25.36
C GLU A 89 9.26 -7.80 25.04
N GLU A 90 8.49 -6.89 25.65
CA GLU A 90 7.03 -6.85 25.44
C GLU A 90 6.49 -5.68 24.63
N LEU A 91 7.34 -4.78 24.13
CA LEU A 91 6.90 -3.83 23.11
C LEU A 91 6.90 -4.54 21.74
N LYS A 92 5.92 -5.42 21.53
CA LYS A 92 5.51 -5.81 20.17
C LYS A 92 5.30 -4.49 19.42
N PRO A 93 6.08 -4.18 18.36
CA PRO A 93 5.80 -3.00 17.58
C PRO A 93 4.34 -3.11 17.17
N ALA A 94 3.54 -2.08 17.43
CA ALA A 94 2.19 -1.98 16.92
C ALA A 94 2.31 -1.81 15.39
N ILE A 95 2.63 -2.91 14.71
CA ILE A 95 2.61 -3.03 13.27
C ILE A 95 1.17 -2.74 12.90
N ALA A 96 0.96 -1.60 12.25
CA ALA A 96 -0.36 -1.17 11.84
C ALA A 96 -1.05 -2.33 11.11
N GLU A 97 -2.34 -2.59 11.39
CA GLU A 97 -3.05 -3.79 10.93
C GLU A 97 -2.94 -4.03 9.40
N HIS A 98 -2.76 -2.96 8.61
CA HIS A 98 -2.53 -3.04 7.17
C HIS A 98 -1.16 -3.59 6.75
N LEU A 99 -0.15 -3.59 7.63
CA LEU A 99 1.16 -4.21 7.40
C LEU A 99 1.13 -5.73 7.62
N GLN A 100 0.08 -6.28 8.25
CA GLN A 100 -0.05 -7.71 8.50
C GLN A 100 -0.72 -8.48 7.36
N LEU A 101 -1.27 -7.76 6.38
CA LEU A 101 -2.00 -8.32 5.25
C LEU A 101 -1.11 -8.28 4.01
N ALA A 102 -0.86 -9.45 3.42
CA ALA A 102 -0.10 -9.59 2.18
C ALA A 102 -0.99 -10.22 1.10
N GLU A 103 -0.71 -9.92 -0.18
CA GLU A 103 -1.36 -10.61 -1.30
C GLU A 103 -1.14 -12.12 -1.20
N GLY A 104 -2.19 -12.90 -1.45
CA GLY A 104 -2.19 -14.33 -1.19
C GLY A 104 -2.24 -14.69 0.30
N GLY A 105 -2.39 -13.76 1.24
CA GLY A 105 -2.62 -14.12 2.65
C GLY A 105 -4.01 -14.74 2.87
N LEU A 106 -4.13 -15.60 3.89
CA LEU A 106 -5.41 -16.12 4.35
C LEU A 106 -6.03 -15.16 5.37
N VAL A 107 -7.31 -14.87 5.20
CA VAL A 107 -8.05 -13.98 6.09
C VAL A 107 -9.43 -14.53 6.42
N GLU A 108 -9.90 -14.23 7.62
CA GLU A 108 -11.29 -14.40 8.02
C GLU A 108 -12.03 -13.07 7.93
N VAL A 109 -13.25 -13.11 7.36
CA VAL A 109 -14.08 -11.93 7.17
C VAL A 109 -14.99 -11.71 8.38
N CYS A 110 -14.84 -10.56 9.03
CA CYS A 110 -15.63 -10.14 10.19
C CYS A 110 -16.53 -8.95 9.79
N VAL A 111 -17.70 -9.26 9.23
CA VAL A 111 -18.71 -8.26 8.86
C VAL A 111 -20.03 -8.67 9.51
N PRO A 112 -20.41 -8.08 10.67
CA PRO A 112 -21.66 -8.43 11.33
C PRO A 112 -22.86 -8.24 10.38
N ASP A 113 -23.86 -9.11 10.51
CA ASP A 113 -25.10 -9.10 9.73
C ASP A 113 -24.96 -9.29 8.21
N ASN A 114 -23.81 -9.82 7.75
CA ASN A 114 -23.58 -10.17 6.35
C ASN A 114 -23.42 -11.69 6.17
N LYS A 115 -23.87 -12.22 5.02
CA LYS A 115 -23.76 -13.63 4.64
C LYS A 115 -22.32 -14.15 4.52
N ILE A 116 -21.37 -13.23 4.35
CA ILE A 116 -19.94 -13.53 4.25
C ILE A 116 -19.22 -13.53 5.60
N ASN A 117 -19.91 -13.19 6.70
CA ASN A 117 -19.31 -13.17 8.02
C ASN A 117 -18.79 -14.56 8.43
N GLY A 118 -17.60 -14.62 9.00
CA GLY A 118 -16.91 -15.85 9.39
C GLY A 118 -16.37 -16.67 8.21
N ARG A 119 -16.56 -16.24 6.95
CA ARG A 119 -16.00 -16.95 5.79
C ARG A 119 -14.51 -16.63 5.64
N TRP A 120 -13.78 -17.62 5.16
CA TRP A 120 -12.35 -17.49 4.88
C TRP A 120 -12.11 -17.18 3.42
N GLY A 121 -11.11 -16.34 3.15
CA GLY A 121 -10.76 -15.91 1.81
C GLY A 121 -9.27 -15.63 1.64
N ARG A 122 -8.86 -15.48 0.38
CA ARG A 122 -7.49 -15.12 -0.01
C ARG A 122 -7.43 -13.65 -0.39
N ILE A 123 -6.41 -12.96 0.10
CA ILE A 123 -6.19 -11.56 -0.27
C ILE A 123 -5.79 -11.49 -1.75
N ALA A 124 -6.56 -10.74 -2.53
CA ALA A 124 -6.30 -10.49 -3.94
C ALA A 124 -5.38 -9.28 -4.15
N ALA A 125 -5.61 -8.22 -3.37
CA ALA A 125 -4.86 -6.97 -3.45
C ALA A 125 -5.02 -6.19 -2.14
N VAL A 126 -3.98 -5.47 -1.73
CA VAL A 126 -4.01 -4.57 -0.58
C VAL A 126 -3.86 -3.14 -1.08
N THR A 127 -4.90 -2.31 -0.86
CA THR A 127 -4.88 -0.88 -1.18
C THR A 127 -4.80 -0.07 0.10
N PRO A 128 -4.34 1.19 0.12
CA PRO A 128 -4.13 1.95 1.37
C PRO A 128 -5.33 2.07 2.33
N TYR A 129 -6.55 1.84 1.86
CA TYR A 129 -7.78 1.98 2.65
C TYR A 129 -8.64 0.70 2.69
N THR A 130 -8.41 -0.22 1.76
CA THR A 130 -9.28 -1.38 1.55
C THR A 130 -8.48 -2.58 1.09
N VAL A 131 -9.01 -3.76 1.33
CA VAL A 131 -8.44 -5.02 0.93
C VAL A 131 -9.43 -5.72 0.04
N GLU A 132 -8.96 -6.20 -1.10
CA GLU A 132 -9.76 -7.04 -1.98
C GLU A 132 -9.53 -8.49 -1.60
N VAL A 133 -10.61 -9.22 -1.33
CA VAL A 133 -10.56 -10.61 -0.88
C VAL A 133 -11.37 -11.48 -1.83
N TRP A 134 -10.77 -12.58 -2.25
CA TRP A 134 -11.44 -13.66 -2.96
C TRP A 134 -12.16 -14.57 -1.96
N LEU A 135 -13.47 -14.67 -2.12
CA LEU A 135 -14.32 -15.61 -1.38
C LEU A 135 -14.94 -16.59 -2.37
N ARG A 136 -14.90 -17.88 -2.04
CA ARG A 136 -15.65 -18.91 -2.77
C ARG A 136 -17.00 -19.09 -2.11
N ASP A 137 -18.05 -19.08 -2.90
CA ASP A 137 -19.35 -19.55 -2.45
C ASP A 137 -19.40 -21.08 -2.55
N VAL A 138 -19.67 -21.76 -1.43
CA VAL A 138 -19.56 -23.22 -1.33
C VAL A 138 -20.69 -23.92 -2.07
N ASP A 139 -21.87 -23.30 -2.19
CA ASP A 139 -23.03 -23.89 -2.85
C ASP A 139 -22.93 -23.78 -4.38
N THR A 140 -22.46 -22.63 -4.86
CA THR A 140 -22.36 -22.34 -6.31
C THR A 140 -20.97 -22.59 -6.88
N MET A 141 -19.96 -22.86 -6.03
CA MET A 141 -18.53 -22.95 -6.38
C MET A 141 -18.01 -21.72 -7.14
N MET A 142 -18.69 -20.57 -7.02
CA MET A 142 -18.30 -19.34 -7.70
C MET A 142 -17.32 -18.52 -6.86
N MET A 143 -16.26 -18.04 -7.49
CA MET A 143 -15.35 -17.06 -6.90
C MET A 143 -15.93 -15.65 -7.02
N GLN A 144 -15.98 -14.94 -5.90
CA GLN A 144 -16.41 -13.54 -5.86
C GLN A 144 -15.34 -12.69 -5.17
N LYS A 145 -15.12 -11.49 -5.71
CA LYS A 145 -14.19 -10.51 -5.15
C LYS A 145 -14.96 -9.53 -4.29
N TYR A 146 -14.49 -9.31 -3.07
CA TYR A 146 -15.09 -8.36 -2.14
C TYR A 146 -14.08 -7.31 -1.74
N THR A 147 -14.50 -6.05 -1.73
CA THR A 147 -13.71 -4.94 -1.20
C THR A 147 -14.13 -4.70 0.25
N LEU A 148 -13.20 -4.92 1.18
CA LEU A 148 -13.45 -4.86 2.62
C LEU A 148 -12.51 -3.85 3.28
N LYS A 149 -12.90 -3.31 4.44
CA LYS A 149 -12.02 -2.48 5.26
C LYS A 149 -11.09 -3.37 6.08
N TYR A 150 -9.95 -2.82 6.49
CA TYR A 150 -8.99 -3.52 7.35
C TYR A 150 -9.62 -4.05 8.64
N GLN A 151 -10.47 -3.25 9.30
CA GLN A 151 -11.11 -3.66 10.56
C GLN A 151 -12.10 -4.82 10.39
N GLN A 152 -12.47 -5.16 9.15
CA GLN A 152 -13.39 -6.24 8.83
C GLN A 152 -12.65 -7.55 8.51
N LEU A 153 -11.33 -7.59 8.69
CA LEU A 153 -10.50 -8.74 8.34
C LEU A 153 -9.60 -9.13 9.51
N THR A 154 -9.50 -10.43 9.74
CA THR A 154 -8.53 -11.01 10.66
C THR A 154 -7.54 -11.84 9.86
N ALA A 155 -6.25 -11.51 9.95
CA ALA A 155 -5.18 -12.30 9.33
C ALA A 155 -5.12 -13.69 9.97
N LEU A 156 -5.09 -14.73 9.14
CA LEU A 156 -4.98 -16.11 9.59
C LEU A 156 -3.68 -16.74 9.09
N PRO A 157 -2.99 -17.53 9.94
CA PRO A 157 -1.89 -18.36 9.50
C PRO A 157 -2.36 -19.38 8.46
N LEU A 158 -1.55 -19.61 7.41
CA LEU A 158 -1.86 -20.61 6.39
C LEU A 158 -1.85 -22.03 6.97
N GLU A 159 -1.11 -22.24 8.07
CA GLU A 159 -1.02 -23.50 8.79
C GLU A 159 -2.36 -23.97 9.36
N LYS A 160 -3.36 -23.08 9.48
CA LYS A 160 -4.74 -23.48 9.83
C LYS A 160 -5.36 -24.40 8.78
N GLU A 161 -4.94 -24.30 7.52
CA GLU A 161 -5.38 -25.14 6.41
C GLU A 161 -4.18 -25.87 5.78
N PRO A 162 -3.88 -27.11 6.23
CA PRO A 162 -2.70 -27.84 5.75
C PRO A 162 -2.78 -28.13 4.25
N GLN A 163 -3.98 -28.40 3.72
CA GLN A 163 -4.19 -28.62 2.29
C GLN A 163 -3.82 -27.38 1.46
N LEU A 164 -4.18 -26.18 1.94
CA LEU A 164 -3.85 -24.93 1.25
C LEU A 164 -2.34 -24.67 1.23
N THR A 165 -1.66 -24.99 2.33
CA THR A 165 -0.21 -24.87 2.44
C THR A 165 0.48 -25.80 1.44
N GLU A 166 0.08 -27.07 1.40
CA GLU A 166 0.60 -28.05 0.43
C GLU A 166 0.41 -27.57 -1.02
N ILE A 167 -0.78 -27.06 -1.35
CA ILE A 167 -1.07 -26.57 -2.70
C ILE A 167 -0.22 -25.34 -3.03
N CYS A 168 -0.04 -24.42 -2.08
CA CYS A 168 0.83 -23.25 -2.28
C CYS A 168 2.28 -23.67 -2.54
N ASP A 169 2.80 -24.69 -1.86
CA ASP A 169 4.15 -25.22 -2.08
C ASP A 169 4.29 -25.89 -3.46
N ARG A 170 3.26 -26.65 -3.87
CA ARG A 170 3.18 -27.26 -5.20
C ARG A 170 3.16 -26.21 -6.31
N ILE A 171 2.29 -25.20 -6.20
CA ILE A 171 2.24 -24.06 -7.14
C ILE A 171 3.58 -23.33 -7.18
N SER A 172 4.20 -23.09 -6.02
CA SER A 172 5.51 -22.42 -5.94
C SER A 172 6.62 -23.22 -6.62
N SER A 173 6.55 -24.54 -6.58
CA SER A 173 7.47 -25.44 -7.29
C SER A 173 7.25 -25.37 -8.79
N LEU A 174 6.00 -25.41 -9.26
CA LEU A 174 5.65 -25.28 -10.67
C LEU A 174 6.06 -23.93 -11.26
N ARG A 175 5.96 -22.83 -10.50
CA ARG A 175 6.38 -21.49 -10.95
C ARG A 175 7.88 -21.38 -11.26
N ARG A 176 8.69 -22.34 -10.83
CA ARG A 176 10.12 -22.41 -11.17
C ARG A 176 10.37 -23.10 -12.52
N CYS A 177 9.36 -23.79 -13.05
CA CYS A 177 9.41 -24.44 -14.35
C CYS A 177 9.07 -23.48 -15.48
N ASN A 178 9.41 -23.87 -16.71
CA ASN A 178 9.04 -23.13 -17.90
C ASN A 178 7.60 -23.48 -18.32
N LEU A 179 6.64 -22.88 -17.61
CA LEU A 179 5.21 -23.08 -17.84
C LEU A 179 4.74 -22.40 -19.13
N ASP A 180 3.77 -23.01 -19.79
CA ASP A 180 3.09 -22.36 -20.91
C ASP A 180 2.11 -21.27 -20.42
N PRO A 181 1.71 -20.30 -21.26
CA PRO A 181 0.84 -19.20 -20.84
C PRO A 181 -0.52 -19.64 -20.28
N PHE A 182 -1.03 -20.80 -20.70
CA PHE A 182 -2.31 -21.34 -20.22
C PHE A 182 -2.13 -22.00 -18.85
N GLU A 183 -1.04 -22.73 -18.63
CA GLU A 183 -0.66 -23.26 -17.32
C GLU A 183 -0.48 -22.15 -16.30
N VAL A 184 0.19 -21.05 -16.68
CA VAL A 184 0.33 -19.88 -15.81
C VAL A 184 -1.02 -19.34 -15.37
N GLU A 185 -2.00 -19.27 -16.30
CA GLU A 185 -3.34 -18.80 -15.95
C GLU A 185 -4.10 -19.77 -15.05
N ILE A 186 -3.94 -21.08 -15.27
CA ILE A 186 -4.48 -22.09 -14.34
C ILE A 186 -3.90 -21.88 -12.94
N LEU A 187 -2.59 -21.72 -12.80
CA LEU A 187 -1.98 -21.49 -11.49
C LEU A 187 -2.49 -20.19 -10.84
N ASN A 188 -2.66 -19.12 -11.63
CA ASN A 188 -3.25 -17.87 -11.14
C ASN A 188 -4.72 -18.03 -10.68
N LEU A 189 -5.47 -18.98 -11.24
CA LEU A 189 -6.82 -19.33 -10.79
C LEU A 189 -6.78 -20.15 -9.49
N LEU A 190 -5.84 -21.10 -9.39
CA LEU A 190 -5.66 -21.97 -8.23
C LEU A 190 -5.09 -21.27 -7.00
N GLU A 191 -4.47 -20.09 -7.13
CA GLU A 191 -3.99 -19.31 -5.97
C GLU A 191 -5.11 -18.54 -5.23
N ARG A 192 -6.31 -18.45 -5.83
CA ARG A 192 -7.45 -17.67 -5.32
C ARG A 192 -8.32 -18.40 -4.30
N PRO A 193 -8.66 -19.70 -4.47
CA PRO A 193 -9.52 -20.38 -3.53
C PRO A 193 -8.81 -20.77 -2.23
N VAL A 194 -9.61 -20.96 -1.19
CA VAL A 194 -9.21 -21.63 0.06
C VAL A 194 -9.54 -23.13 -0.01
N VAL A 195 -10.65 -23.47 -0.67
CA VAL A 195 -11.14 -24.85 -0.84
C VAL A 195 -11.14 -25.21 -2.32
N PHE A 196 -10.59 -26.38 -2.63
CA PHE A 196 -10.38 -26.87 -3.99
C PHE A 196 -11.36 -27.98 -4.35
N THR A 197 -11.83 -27.96 -5.59
CA THR A 197 -12.60 -29.05 -6.17
C THR A 197 -11.68 -30.17 -6.65
N PRO A 198 -12.19 -31.41 -6.79
CA PRO A 198 -11.40 -32.52 -7.32
C PRO A 198 -10.78 -32.20 -8.69
N THR A 199 -11.53 -31.55 -9.58
CA THR A 199 -11.04 -31.16 -10.91
C THR A 199 -9.91 -30.13 -10.86
N GLU A 200 -9.94 -29.19 -9.91
CA GLU A 200 -8.84 -28.24 -9.69
C GLU A 200 -7.54 -28.94 -9.26
N LEU A 201 -7.67 -29.97 -8.42
CA LEU A 201 -6.54 -30.80 -7.99
C LEU A 201 -5.99 -31.65 -9.15
N GLU A 202 -6.89 -32.20 -9.99
CA GLU A 202 -6.50 -32.93 -11.20
C GLU A 202 -5.73 -32.05 -12.19
N TYR A 203 -6.16 -30.80 -12.41
CA TYR A 203 -5.40 -29.85 -13.25
C TYR A 203 -3.98 -29.66 -12.73
N LEU A 204 -3.85 -29.45 -11.42
CA LEU A 204 -2.54 -29.25 -10.81
C LEU A 204 -1.65 -30.50 -10.95
N ALA A 205 -2.20 -31.69 -10.69
CA ALA A 205 -1.49 -32.96 -10.88
C ALA A 205 -1.06 -33.19 -12.35
N HIS A 206 -1.90 -32.83 -13.31
CA HIS A 206 -1.56 -32.94 -14.73
C HIS A 206 -0.42 -32.02 -15.15
N ILE A 207 -0.38 -30.79 -14.62
CA ILE A 207 0.73 -29.85 -14.87
C ILE A 207 2.02 -30.40 -14.23
N GLU A 208 1.96 -30.88 -12.99
CA GLU A 208 3.12 -31.48 -12.31
C GLU A 208 3.68 -32.68 -13.07
N LYS A 209 2.81 -33.56 -13.59
CA LYS A 209 3.22 -34.71 -14.40
C LYS A 209 3.92 -34.29 -15.68
N ARG A 210 3.44 -33.23 -16.35
CA ARG A 210 4.05 -32.71 -17.58
C ARG A 210 5.46 -32.16 -17.34
N HIS A 211 5.66 -31.53 -16.19
CA HIS A 211 6.96 -30.94 -15.80
C HIS A 211 7.84 -31.89 -14.98
N GLY A 212 7.41 -33.14 -14.77
CA GLY A 212 8.20 -34.18 -14.07
C GLY A 212 8.42 -33.89 -12.58
N ILE A 213 7.52 -33.15 -11.94
CA ILE A 213 7.59 -32.81 -10.51
C ILE A 213 6.88 -33.87 -9.65
N ALA A 214 5.83 -34.49 -10.19
CA ALA A 214 5.09 -35.51 -9.45
C ALA A 214 5.93 -36.80 -9.33
N PRO A 215 5.91 -37.46 -8.14
CA PRO A 215 6.39 -38.83 -8.05
C PRO A 215 5.52 -39.72 -8.95
N ASP A 216 6.14 -40.58 -9.74
CA ASP A 216 5.42 -41.61 -10.49
C ASP A 216 4.61 -42.46 -9.50
N GLU A 217 3.27 -42.41 -9.61
CA GLU A 217 2.35 -43.31 -8.89
C GLU A 217 2.57 -44.78 -9.28
#